data_AF-A0A2W6BY06-F1
#
_entry.id   AF-A0A2W6BY06-F1
#
_cell.length_a   1.000
_cell.length_b   1.000
_cell.length_c   1.000
_cell.angle_alpha   90.00
_cell.angle_beta   90.00
_cell.angle_gamma   90.00
#
_symmetry.space_group_name_H-M   'P 1'
#
loop_
_entity.id
_entity.type
_entity.pdbx_description
1 polymer ?
#
loop_
_entity_poly.entity_id
_entity_poly.type
_entity_poly.pdbx_seq_one_letter_code
_entity_poly.pdbx_strand_id
1 'polypeptide(L)'
;VSLIQAGALAFEKLELVGDEATGANIVKVALEAPLKQIAINAGLEGGVVAEKVRGLKPGWGLNAATGEYEDLIKAGIIDPAKVTRSALQNAASIAALFLTTEAVIADKPEKHPAPAGGGMPDGGGMDF
;
A
#
# COMPACT_ATOMS: atom_id res chain seq x y z
N VAL A 1 8.95 6.54 -10.57
CA VAL A 1 10.35 6.64 -10.03
C VAL A 1 10.28 6.52 -8.51
N SER A 2 10.85 5.44 -7.97
CA SER A 2 10.44 4.86 -6.68
C SER A 2 10.32 5.86 -5.51
N LEU A 3 9.17 5.84 -4.81
CA LEU A 3 8.96 6.56 -3.55
C LEU A 3 10.04 6.21 -2.50
N ILE A 4 10.62 5.01 -2.59
CA ILE A 4 11.74 4.53 -1.75
C ILE A 4 12.95 5.47 -1.84
N GLN A 5 13.36 5.85 -3.05
CA GLN A 5 14.51 6.74 -3.26
C GLN A 5 14.21 8.18 -2.80
N ALA A 6 12.99 8.67 -3.05
CA ALA A 6 12.56 9.99 -2.58
C ALA A 6 12.46 10.05 -1.05
N GLY A 7 12.02 8.96 -0.42
CA GLY A 7 11.89 8.83 1.03
C GLY A 7 13.24 8.99 1.74
N ALA A 8 14.32 8.38 1.23
CA ALA A 8 15.64 8.47 1.85
C ALA A 8 16.07 9.92 2.13
N LEU A 9 15.98 10.79 1.12
CA LEU A 9 16.32 12.21 1.23
C LEU A 9 15.35 13.01 2.12
N ALA A 10 14.09 12.58 2.20
CA ALA A 10 13.08 13.25 3.00
C ALA A 10 13.26 12.96 4.49
N PHE A 11 13.51 11.70 4.86
CA PHE A 11 13.65 11.29 6.26
C PHE A 11 14.97 11.73 6.90
N GLU A 12 16.06 11.87 6.13
CA GLU A 12 17.35 12.38 6.66
C GLU A 12 17.26 13.79 7.27
N LYS A 13 16.25 14.58 6.90
CA LYS A 13 16.07 15.96 7.38
C LYS A 13 15.20 16.06 8.63
N LEU A 14 14.68 14.93 9.12
CA LEU A 14 13.73 14.90 10.22
C LEU A 14 14.44 14.49 11.51
N GLU A 15 14.35 15.35 12.53
CA GLU A 15 14.78 15.06 13.89
C GLU A 15 13.52 14.78 14.74
N LEU A 16 13.12 13.52 14.83
CA LEU A 16 11.89 13.09 15.50
C LEU A 16 12.20 12.12 16.63
N VAL A 17 11.37 12.13 17.68
CA VAL A 17 11.48 11.26 18.85
C VAL A 17 10.12 10.70 19.24
N GLY A 18 10.10 9.62 20.03
CA GLY A 18 8.86 9.02 20.53
C GLY A 18 7.89 8.61 19.41
N ASP A 19 6.61 8.88 19.61
CA ASP A 19 5.54 8.47 18.69
C ASP A 19 5.62 9.15 17.32
N GLU A 20 6.20 10.35 17.23
CA GLU A 20 6.43 11.01 15.94
C GLU A 20 7.43 10.24 15.09
N ALA A 21 8.50 9.72 15.70
CA ALA A 21 9.47 8.86 15.02
C ALA A 21 8.83 7.54 14.57
N THR A 22 7.94 6.97 15.39
CA THR A 22 7.14 5.80 15.02
C THR A 22 6.26 6.09 13.81
N GLY A 23 5.53 7.21 13.81
CA GLY A 23 4.70 7.66 12.69
C GLY A 23 5.50 7.84 11.39
N ALA A 24 6.68 8.47 11.47
CA ALA A 24 7.58 8.61 10.32
C ALA A 24 8.04 7.24 9.80
N ASN A 25 8.33 6.29 10.70
CA ASN A 25 8.71 4.93 10.31
C ASN A 25 7.57 4.17 9.62
N ILE A 26 6.31 4.36 10.04
CA ILE A 26 5.13 3.80 9.34
C ILE A 26 5.11 4.28 7.89
N VAL A 27 5.29 5.59 7.65
CA VAL A 27 5.35 6.14 6.29
C VAL A 27 6.53 5.54 5.52
N LYS A 28 7.71 5.49 6.14
CA LYS A 28 8.94 4.94 5.50
C LYS A 28 8.74 3.53 4.95
N VAL A 29 8.12 2.65 5.73
CA VAL A 29 7.79 1.29 5.31
C VAL A 29 6.71 1.29 4.22
N ALA A 30 5.69 2.13 4.35
CA ALA A 30 4.60 2.21 3.38
C ALA A 30 5.04 2.66 1.98
N LEU A 31 6.11 3.47 1.86
CA LEU A 31 6.65 3.92 0.57
C LEU A 31 7.13 2.77 -0.33
N GLU A 32 7.40 1.59 0.24
CA GLU A 32 7.82 0.40 -0.51
C GLU A 32 6.64 -0.36 -1.13
N ALA A 33 5.44 -0.21 -0.56
CA ALA A 33 4.27 -1.02 -0.91
C ALA A 33 3.91 -0.95 -2.40
N PRO A 34 3.91 0.22 -3.07
CA PRO A 34 3.59 0.29 -4.50
C PRO A 34 4.58 -0.51 -5.37
N LEU A 35 5.88 -0.41 -5.09
CA LEU A 35 6.90 -1.16 -5.84
C LEU A 35 6.77 -2.66 -5.59
N LYS A 36 6.58 -3.07 -4.33
CA LYS A 36 6.38 -4.47 -3.96
C LYS A 36 5.16 -5.05 -4.67
N GLN A 37 4.05 -4.32 -4.70
CA GLN A 37 2.84 -4.77 -5.38
C GLN A 37 3.04 -4.93 -6.89
N ILE A 38 3.73 -3.97 -7.53
CA ILE A 38 4.09 -4.07 -8.96
C ILE A 38 4.96 -5.31 -9.22
N ALA A 39 5.97 -5.55 -8.39
CA ALA A 39 6.85 -6.70 -8.50
C ALA A 39 6.10 -8.04 -8.33
N ILE A 40 5.24 -8.13 -7.31
CA ILE A 40 4.41 -9.32 -7.04
C ILE A 40 3.51 -9.61 -8.25
N ASN A 41 2.86 -8.58 -8.80
CA ASN A 41 2.00 -8.72 -9.98
C ASN A 41 2.79 -9.16 -11.22
N ALA A 42 4.10 -8.89 -11.27
CA ALA A 42 5.01 -9.34 -12.31
C ALA A 42 5.66 -10.71 -12.01
N GLY A 43 5.27 -11.39 -10.92
CA GLY A 43 5.80 -12.70 -10.54
C GLY A 43 7.18 -12.65 -9.87
N LEU A 44 7.60 -11.50 -9.37
CA LEU A 44 8.88 -11.29 -8.68
C LEU A 44 8.68 -11.19 -7.16
N GLU A 45 9.74 -11.48 -6.40
CA GLU A 45 9.72 -11.32 -4.94
C GLU A 45 9.87 -9.83 -4.57
N GLY A 46 8.81 -9.26 -3.98
CA GLY A 46 8.71 -7.83 -3.73
C GLY A 46 9.79 -7.28 -2.77
N GLY A 47 10.14 -8.03 -1.72
CA GLY A 47 11.19 -7.63 -0.77
C GLY A 47 12.55 -7.46 -1.44
N VAL A 48 12.98 -8.45 -2.22
CA VAL A 48 14.23 -8.49 -2.98
C VAL A 48 14.25 -7.36 -4.00
N VAL A 49 13.15 -7.12 -4.71
CA VAL A 49 13.06 -5.99 -5.66
C VAL A 49 13.20 -4.66 -4.93
N ALA A 50 12.49 -4.46 -3.82
CA ALA A 50 12.52 -3.22 -3.06
C ALA A 50 13.93 -2.91 -2.52
N GLU A 51 14.59 -3.91 -1.95
CA GLU A 51 15.97 -3.77 -1.46
C GLU A 51 16.96 -3.50 -2.59
N LYS A 52 16.81 -4.18 -3.74
CA LYS A 52 17.66 -3.89 -4.90
C LYS A 52 17.49 -2.47 -5.40
N VAL A 53 16.25 -1.98 -5.56
CA VAL A 53 15.99 -0.60 -6.02
C VAL A 53 16.51 0.46 -5.05
N ARG A 54 16.49 0.18 -3.74
CA ARG A 54 17.05 1.06 -2.71
C ARG A 54 18.54 1.35 -2.93
N GLY A 55 19.30 0.34 -3.38
CA GLY A 55 20.74 0.45 -3.65
C GLY A 55 21.11 1.01 -5.02
N LEU A 56 20.14 1.30 -5.90
CA LEU A 56 20.41 1.81 -7.25
C LEU A 56 20.52 3.34 -7.27
N LYS A 57 21.08 3.85 -8.37
CA LYS A 57 21.16 5.29 -8.64
C LYS A 57 19.75 5.89 -8.73
N PRO A 58 19.55 7.15 -8.32
CA PRO A 58 18.28 7.85 -8.52
C PRO A 58 17.81 7.75 -9.97
N GLY A 59 16.52 7.42 -10.17
CA GLY A 59 15.93 7.23 -11.50
C GLY A 59 16.00 5.80 -12.03
N TRP A 60 16.86 4.95 -11.46
CA TRP A 60 16.88 3.52 -11.78
C TRP A 60 15.85 2.76 -10.97
N GLY A 61 15.22 1.75 -11.58
CA GLY A 61 14.22 0.91 -10.95
C GLY A 61 13.90 -0.34 -11.76
N LEU A 62 12.89 -1.09 -11.32
CA LEU A 62 12.41 -2.28 -12.02
C LEU A 62 11.50 -1.89 -13.19
N ASN A 63 11.83 -2.33 -14.39
CA ASN A 63 10.87 -2.47 -15.48
C ASN A 63 10.12 -3.79 -15.27
N ALA A 64 8.89 -3.71 -14.78
CA ALA A 64 8.09 -4.88 -14.44
C ALA A 64 7.59 -5.67 -15.67
N ALA A 65 7.63 -5.08 -16.87
CA ALA A 65 7.25 -5.77 -18.09
C ALA A 65 8.37 -6.71 -18.61
N THR A 66 9.64 -6.38 -18.33
CA THR A 66 10.81 -7.15 -18.80
C THR A 66 11.55 -7.85 -17.66
N GLY A 67 11.38 -7.40 -16.41
CA GLY A 67 12.14 -7.86 -15.25
C GLY A 67 13.51 -7.20 -15.08
N GLU A 68 13.86 -6.25 -15.96
CA GLU A 68 15.18 -5.61 -15.96
C GLU A 68 15.25 -4.40 -15.01
N TYR A 69 16.46 -4.08 -14.55
CA TYR A 69 16.72 -2.90 -13.73
C TYR A 69 17.43 -1.85 -14.56
N GLU A 70 16.72 -0.76 -14.85
CA GLU A 70 17.15 0.23 -15.83
C GLU A 70 16.77 1.65 -15.40
N ASP A 71 17.29 2.63 -16.13
CA ASP A 71 16.89 4.03 -16.01
C ASP A 71 15.45 4.19 -16.52
N LEU A 72 14.49 4.30 -15.59
CA LEU A 72 13.07 4.31 -15.90
C LEU A 72 12.67 5.53 -16.74
N ILE A 73 13.39 6.65 -16.60
CA ILE A 73 13.14 7.85 -17.41
C ILE A 73 13.53 7.59 -18.86
N LYS A 74 14.71 6.99 -19.08
CA LYS A 74 15.17 6.63 -20.44
C LYS A 74 14.33 5.53 -21.07
N ALA A 75 13.81 4.59 -20.26
CA ALA A 75 12.90 3.55 -20.70
C ALA A 75 11.46 4.07 -20.99
N GLY A 76 11.17 5.33 -20.67
CA GLY A 76 9.84 5.93 -20.87
C GLY A 76 8.80 5.55 -19.81
N ILE A 77 9.23 4.92 -18.71
CA ILE A 77 8.38 4.51 -17.58
C ILE A 77 8.36 5.65 -16.55
N ILE A 78 7.49 6.63 -16.79
CA ILE A 78 7.45 7.87 -16.02
C ILE A 78 6.07 8.06 -15.37
N ASP A 79 6.07 8.39 -14.09
CA ASP A 79 4.87 8.77 -13.34
C ASP A 79 4.74 10.29 -13.27
N PRO A 80 3.57 10.88 -13.57
CA PRO A 80 3.33 12.29 -13.28
C PRO A 80 3.50 12.57 -11.79
N ALA A 81 4.36 13.53 -11.44
CA ALA A 81 4.62 13.90 -10.05
C ALA A 81 3.34 14.27 -9.27
N LYS A 82 2.36 14.89 -9.95
CA LYS A 82 1.05 15.20 -9.39
C LYS A 82 0.32 13.95 -8.89
N VAL A 83 0.32 12.88 -9.67
CA VAL A 83 -0.40 11.64 -9.33
C VAL A 83 0.28 10.95 -8.15
N THR A 84 1.61 10.81 -8.19
CA THR A 84 2.38 10.19 -7.10
C THR A 84 2.17 10.93 -5.77
N ARG A 85 2.24 12.26 -5.80
CA ARG A 85 2.01 13.11 -4.62
C ARG A 85 0.58 12.96 -4.11
N SER A 86 -0.42 13.12 -4.98
CA SER A 86 -1.83 13.05 -4.58
C SER A 86 -2.21 11.67 -4.03
N ALA A 87 -1.69 10.58 -4.60
CA ALA A 87 -1.92 9.24 -4.09
C ALA A 87 -1.39 9.07 -2.66
N LEU A 88 -0.15 9.50 -2.41
CA LEU A 88 0.46 9.42 -1.07
C LEU A 88 -0.30 10.28 -0.05
N GLN A 89 -0.67 11.51 -0.42
CA GLN A 89 -1.41 12.43 0.46
C GLN A 89 -2.79 11.88 0.84
N ASN A 90 -3.53 11.33 -0.13
CA ASN A 90 -4.83 10.74 0.12
C ASN A 90 -4.73 9.49 1.01
N ALA A 91 -3.75 8.63 0.75
CA ALA A 91 -3.50 7.44 1.57
C ALA A 91 -3.15 7.81 3.01
N ALA A 92 -2.23 8.78 3.21
CA ALA A 92 -1.84 9.25 4.53
C ALA A 92 -3.02 9.90 5.28
N SER A 93 -3.87 10.66 4.59
CA SER A 93 -5.05 11.31 5.18
C SER A 93 -6.02 10.29 5.78
N ILE A 94 -6.36 9.25 5.02
CA ILE A 94 -7.24 8.18 5.49
C ILE A 94 -6.56 7.38 6.60
N ALA A 95 -5.28 7.00 6.44
CA ALA A 95 -4.56 6.25 7.46
C ALA A 95 -4.50 6.99 8.80
N ALA A 96 -4.22 8.30 8.79
CA ALA A 96 -4.20 9.10 10.01
C ALA A 96 -5.56 9.10 10.73
N LEU A 97 -6.66 9.25 9.99
CA LEU A 97 -8.02 9.17 10.56
C LEU A 97 -8.29 7.80 11.20
N PHE A 98 -7.94 6.72 10.50
CA PHE A 98 -8.13 5.35 10.98
C PHE A 98 -7.30 5.06 12.24
N LEU A 99 -6.05 5.52 12.30
CA LEU A 99 -5.17 5.29 13.45
C LEU A 99 -5.69 5.94 14.74
N THR A 100 -6.49 6.99 14.64
CA THR A 100 -7.12 7.67 15.79
C THR A 100 -8.55 7.20 16.08
N THR A 101 -9.04 6.20 15.34
CA THR A 101 -10.41 5.70 15.50
C THR A 101 -10.45 4.65 16.61
N GLU A 102 -11.00 5.04 17.77
CA GLU A 102 -11.13 4.15 18.95
C GLU A 102 -12.42 3.30 18.93
N ALA A 103 -13.49 3.80 18.31
CA ALA A 103 -14.78 3.12 18.26
C ALA A 103 -15.58 3.47 17.00
N VAL A 104 -16.44 2.56 16.57
CA VAL A 104 -17.38 2.74 15.45
C VAL A 104 -18.78 2.36 15.91
N ILE A 105 -19.76 3.23 15.65
CA ILE A 105 -21.18 2.93 15.83
C ILE A 105 -21.72 2.52 14.46
N ALA A 106 -22.22 1.30 14.34
CA ALA A 106 -22.70 0.72 13.10
C ALA A 106 -24.11 0.15 13.26
N ASP A 107 -24.86 0.11 12.16
CA ASP A 107 -26.16 -0.54 12.11
C ASP A 107 -26.02 -2.07 12.21
N LYS A 108 -27.01 -2.71 12.83
CA LYS A 108 -27.06 -4.17 12.91
C LYS A 108 -27.26 -4.75 11.51
N PRO A 109 -26.45 -5.75 11.07
CA PRO A 109 -26.62 -6.37 9.76
C PRO A 109 -28.06 -6.87 9.55
N GLU A 110 -28.66 -6.48 8.43
CA GLU A 110 -30.00 -6.97 8.06
C GLU A 110 -29.93 -8.45 7.66
N LYS A 111 -30.90 -9.25 8.15
CA LYS A 111 -31.08 -10.62 7.67
C LYS A 111 -31.74 -10.54 6.30
N HIS A 112 -30.96 -10.64 5.22
CA HIS A 112 -31.55 -10.87 3.90
C HIS A 112 -32.17 -12.27 3.87
N PRO A 113 -33.45 -12.42 3.48
CA PRO A 113 -34.02 -13.74 3.26
C PRO A 113 -33.18 -14.46 2.20
N ALA A 114 -32.77 -15.70 2.49
CA ALA A 114 -32.12 -16.55 1.50
C ALA A 114 -32.99 -16.57 0.23
N PRO A 115 -32.39 -16.51 -0.97
CA PRO A 115 -33.16 -16.62 -2.21
C PRO A 115 -34.01 -17.88 -2.13
N ALA A 116 -35.34 -17.70 -2.26
CA ALA A 116 -36.31 -18.77 -2.17
C ALA A 116 -36.11 -19.75 -3.32
N GLY A 117 -35.28 -20.77 -3.09
CA GLY A 117 -34.97 -21.82 -4.05
C GLY A 117 -35.00 -23.18 -3.37
N GLY A 118 -36.08 -23.93 -3.60
CA GLY A 118 -36.09 -25.39 -3.56
C GLY A 118 -36.10 -26.07 -2.19
N GLY A 119 -37.31 -26.22 -1.62
CA GLY A 119 -37.79 -27.31 -0.76
C GLY A 119 -36.82 -28.13 0.09
N MET A 120 -36.92 -27.96 1.41
CA MET A 120 -36.95 -29.07 2.37
C MET A 120 -37.66 -28.61 3.66
N PRO A 121 -38.63 -29.37 4.21
CA PRO A 121 -39.30 -29.02 5.45
C PRO A 121 -38.51 -29.49 6.68
N ASP A 122 -38.54 -28.63 7.70
CA ASP A 122 -38.32 -28.85 9.12
C ASP A 122 -36.96 -29.35 9.65
N GLY A 123 -36.47 -28.61 10.66
CA GLY A 123 -35.44 -29.12 11.55
C GLY A 123 -34.75 -28.08 12.43
N GLY A 124 -35.49 -27.46 13.36
CA GLY A 124 -35.02 -27.05 14.70
C GLY A 124 -33.75 -26.21 14.83
N GLY A 125 -33.89 -25.02 15.42
CA GLY A 125 -32.80 -24.08 15.62
C GLY A 125 -31.66 -24.57 16.51
N MET A 126 -30.55 -23.86 16.44
CA MET A 126 -29.93 -23.13 17.56
C MET A 126 -28.82 -22.26 16.98
N ASP A 127 -29.07 -20.95 16.98
CA ASP A 127 -28.08 -19.91 16.71
C ASP A 127 -26.93 -20.01 17.74
N PHE A 128 -25.70 -20.14 17.26
CA PHE A 128 -24.48 -19.58 17.85
C PHE A 128 -23.65 -18.95 16.74
#